data_AF-A0A091S974-F1
#
_entry.id   AF-A0A091S974-F1
#
_cell.length_a   1.000
_cell.length_b   1.000
_cell.length_c   1.000
_cell.angle_alpha   90.00
_cell.angle_beta   90.00
_cell.angle_gamma   90.00
#
_symmetry.space_group_name_H-M   'P 1'
#
loop_
_entity.id
_entity.type
_entity.pdbx_description
1 polymer ?
#
loop_
_entity_poly.entity_id
_entity_poly.type
_entity_poly.pdbx_seq_one_letter_code
_entity_poly.pdbx_strand_id
1 'polypeptide(L)'
;VNQILLLLLVLTVCAILYNKVHQVPSALKNETVDLESPEEMEEEIPVVICAAAGRMGAAVAAISSIYSNTEANVLFYIVGLKTTIPHIRRWIENSKLKEIKFKVVEFNPMVLKGKIRQDASRPELLQPLNFVRFYLPLLIQKHEKVIYLDDDIIVQGDIQELYDTKLAPGHAAAFSDDCDLPSTHEMVRSVGMQNTYMGFLDYRKQAIRDLGISPSTCSFNPGVIVANMTEWKHQRITKQLEKWMQRNVEENLYSSTLGGGVATSPMLIVFHGKYSTINPMWHIRHLGWSPDAHYSEHFLQEAKLLHWNGRYKPWDYPSVHTDLWENWFIPDPSGKFKLIRPDS
;
A
#
# COMPACT_ATOMS: atom_id res chain seq x y z
N VAL A 1 -65.08 6.58 -19.27
CA VAL A 1 -64.18 7.49 -18.52
C VAL A 1 -64.08 8.79 -19.29
N ASN A 2 -64.45 9.92 -18.68
CA ASN A 2 -64.43 11.22 -19.36
C ASN A 2 -62.96 11.66 -19.52
N GLN A 3 -62.44 11.56 -20.76
CA GLN A 3 -61.02 11.81 -21.05
C GLN A 3 -60.59 13.24 -20.73
N ILE A 4 -61.50 14.20 -20.78
CA ILE A 4 -61.25 15.60 -20.42
C ILE A 4 -61.01 15.73 -18.91
N LEU A 5 -61.79 15.00 -18.10
CA LEU A 5 -61.63 15.00 -16.65
C LEU A 5 -60.29 14.37 -16.22
N LEU A 6 -59.87 13.31 -16.93
CA LEU A 6 -58.59 12.65 -16.68
C LEU A 6 -57.41 13.57 -17.02
N LEU A 7 -57.48 14.30 -18.14
CA LEU A 7 -56.46 15.27 -18.53
C LEU A 7 -56.33 16.41 -17.52
N LEU A 8 -57.46 16.95 -17.06
CA LEU A 8 -57.49 18.00 -16.03
C LEU A 8 -56.88 17.53 -14.71
N LEU A 9 -57.13 16.28 -14.32
CA LEU A 9 -56.58 15.68 -13.11
C LEU A 9 -55.06 15.46 -13.22
N VAL A 10 -54.56 15.02 -14.38
CA VAL A 10 -53.11 14.90 -14.62
C VAL A 10 -52.44 16.28 -14.58
N LEU A 11 -53.01 17.29 -15.21
CA LEU A 11 -52.44 18.65 -15.22
C LEU A 11 -52.40 19.27 -13.83
N THR A 12 -53.44 19.07 -13.01
CA THR A 12 -53.46 19.56 -11.62
C THR A 12 -52.43 18.84 -10.75
N VAL A 13 -52.26 17.52 -10.90
CA VAL A 13 -51.21 16.77 -10.18
C VAL A 13 -49.80 17.24 -10.61
N CYS A 14 -49.57 17.47 -11.90
CA CYS A 14 -48.30 18.00 -12.40
C CYS A 14 -48.01 19.42 -11.87
N ALA A 15 -49.01 20.30 -11.81
CA ALA A 15 -48.86 21.66 -11.28
C ALA A 15 -48.56 21.67 -9.77
N ILE A 16 -49.20 20.78 -9.01
CA ILE A 16 -48.93 20.63 -7.57
C ILE A 16 -47.51 20.10 -7.35
N LEU A 17 -47.07 19.10 -8.10
CA LEU A 17 -45.71 18.56 -8.01
C LEU A 17 -44.66 19.61 -8.40
N TYR A 18 -44.90 20.37 -9.47
CA TYR A 18 -44.02 21.47 -9.90
C TYR A 18 -43.88 22.55 -8.82
N ASN A 19 -44.99 22.99 -8.24
CA ASN A 19 -44.96 23.99 -7.16
C ASN A 19 -44.30 23.47 -5.89
N LYS A 20 -44.41 22.16 -5.59
CA LYS A 20 -43.78 21.55 -4.41
C LYS A 20 -42.27 21.38 -4.56
N VAL A 21 -41.78 21.22 -5.79
CA VAL A 21 -40.34 21.12 -6.10
C VAL A 21 -39.69 22.50 -6.19
N HIS A 22 -40.44 23.55 -6.57
CA HIS A 22 -39.89 24.89 -6.78
C HIS A 22 -40.20 25.94 -5.70
N GLN A 23 -40.86 25.57 -4.60
CA GLN A 23 -40.93 26.43 -3.42
C GLN A 23 -39.73 26.22 -2.50
N VAL A 24 -38.68 27.02 -2.73
CA VAL A 24 -37.67 27.34 -1.71
C VAL A 24 -38.27 28.43 -0.80
N PRO A 25 -38.27 28.29 0.54
CA PRO A 25 -38.74 29.35 1.43
C PRO A 25 -37.89 30.61 1.30
N SER A 26 -38.52 31.74 0.98
CA SER A 26 -37.91 33.06 0.92
C SER A 26 -37.73 33.65 2.33
N ALA A 27 -36.80 33.12 3.12
CA ALA A 27 -36.48 33.66 4.44
C ALA A 27 -35.00 33.47 4.79
N LEU A 28 -34.12 34.09 3.99
CA LEU A 28 -32.83 34.66 4.43
C LEU A 28 -32.24 35.48 3.26
N LYS A 29 -32.70 36.73 3.10
CA LYS A 29 -32.00 37.74 2.30
C LYS A 29 -31.58 38.83 3.28
N ASN A 30 -30.33 38.77 3.73
CA ASN A 30 -29.47 39.88 4.13
C ASN A 30 -28.34 39.38 5.04
N GLU A 31 -27.45 38.56 4.48
CA GLU A 31 -26.04 38.58 4.88
C GLU A 31 -25.25 38.45 3.57
N THR A 32 -24.35 39.41 3.34
CA THR A 32 -23.33 39.31 2.29
C THR A 32 -22.46 38.10 2.62
N VAL A 33 -22.80 36.96 2.04
CA VAL A 33 -21.91 35.82 1.96
C VAL A 33 -20.90 36.18 0.88
N ASP A 34 -19.67 36.49 1.30
CA ASP A 34 -18.52 36.41 0.41
C ASP A 34 -18.58 35.02 -0.24
N LEU A 35 -18.86 35.01 -1.54
CA LEU A 35 -18.64 33.86 -2.38
C LEU A 35 -17.12 33.70 -2.47
N GLU A 36 -16.53 33.13 -1.42
CA GLU A 36 -15.29 32.39 -1.58
C GLU A 36 -15.57 31.40 -2.72
N SER A 37 -14.85 31.60 -3.83
CA SER A 37 -14.65 30.55 -4.83
C SER A 37 -14.46 29.23 -4.08
N PRO A 38 -15.03 28.10 -4.52
CA PRO A 38 -14.59 26.83 -3.98
C PRO A 38 -13.09 26.80 -4.21
N GLU A 39 -12.31 26.97 -3.13
CA GLU A 39 -10.90 26.66 -3.16
C GLU A 39 -10.88 25.26 -3.77
N GLU A 40 -10.26 25.13 -4.95
CA GLU A 40 -9.86 23.83 -5.45
C GLU A 40 -9.02 23.26 -4.32
N MET A 41 -9.63 22.47 -3.42
CA MET A 41 -8.91 21.78 -2.38
C MET A 41 -7.92 20.92 -3.15
N GLU A 42 -6.65 21.32 -3.15
CA GLU A 42 -5.57 20.58 -3.78
C GLU A 42 -5.75 19.12 -3.40
N GLU A 43 -5.92 18.26 -4.41
CA GLU A 43 -6.21 16.84 -4.17
C GLU A 43 -5.05 16.24 -3.40
N GLU A 44 -5.26 16.04 -2.10
CA GLU A 44 -4.25 15.55 -1.17
C GLU A 44 -3.93 14.09 -1.51
N ILE A 45 -2.68 13.78 -1.85
CA ILE A 45 -2.21 12.41 -2.15
C ILE A 45 -2.00 11.66 -0.83
N PRO A 46 -2.81 10.65 -0.50
CA PRO A 46 -2.69 9.91 0.74
C PRO A 46 -1.69 8.75 0.57
N VAL A 47 -0.58 8.83 1.29
CA VAL A 47 0.49 7.82 1.29
C VAL A 47 0.53 7.10 2.63
N VAL A 48 0.45 5.78 2.61
CA VAL A 48 0.40 4.92 3.79
C VAL A 48 1.73 4.22 3.99
N ILE A 49 2.35 4.44 5.15
CA ILE A 49 3.63 3.82 5.54
C ILE A 49 3.52 3.27 6.96
N CYS A 50 4.07 2.08 7.18
CA CYS A 50 4.11 1.44 8.49
C CYS A 50 5.36 1.86 9.28
N ALA A 51 5.21 2.10 10.58
CA ALA A 51 6.32 2.41 11.49
C ALA A 51 6.48 1.29 12.53
N ALA A 52 7.08 0.16 12.10
CA ALA A 52 7.33 -0.98 12.96
C ALA A 52 8.46 -0.70 13.97
N ALA A 53 8.37 -1.31 15.15
CA ALA A 53 9.46 -1.27 16.13
C ALA A 53 10.74 -1.85 15.50
N GLY A 54 11.87 -1.16 15.66
CA GLY A 54 13.14 -1.55 15.04
C GLY A 54 13.28 -1.22 13.56
N ARG A 55 12.22 -0.75 12.87
CA ARG A 55 12.26 -0.28 11.47
C ARG A 55 11.84 1.17 11.29
N MET A 56 11.66 1.93 12.37
CA MET A 56 11.21 3.33 12.28
C MET A 56 12.17 4.21 11.48
N GLY A 57 13.49 3.96 11.53
CA GLY A 57 14.45 4.69 10.69
C GLY A 57 14.22 4.45 9.19
N ALA A 58 13.77 3.25 8.80
CA ALA A 58 13.33 2.93 7.45
C ALA A 58 12.12 3.76 7.03
N ALA A 59 11.07 3.77 7.87
CA ALA A 59 9.87 4.55 7.63
C ALA A 59 10.17 6.06 7.49
N VAL A 60 11.05 6.59 8.36
CA VAL A 60 11.46 8.00 8.30
C VAL A 60 12.26 8.30 7.03
N ALA A 61 13.18 7.42 6.63
CA ALA A 61 13.93 7.58 5.37
C ALA A 61 13.00 7.53 4.15
N ALA A 62 12.03 6.61 4.12
CA ALA A 62 11.02 6.54 3.08
C ALA A 62 10.19 7.83 2.99
N ILE A 63 9.66 8.33 4.12
CA ILE A 63 8.92 9.60 4.19
C ILE A 63 9.80 10.77 3.72
N SER A 64 11.05 10.83 4.17
CA SER A 64 12.04 11.86 3.80
C SER A 64 12.28 11.87 2.28
N SER A 65 12.43 10.70 1.67
CA SER A 65 12.61 10.57 0.21
C SER A 65 11.37 11.01 -0.58
N ILE A 66 10.16 10.66 -0.13
CA ILE A 66 8.93 11.06 -0.80
C ILE A 66 8.74 12.57 -0.72
N TYR A 67 8.82 13.12 0.49
CA TYR A 67 8.59 14.53 0.75
C TYR A 67 9.57 15.45 0.01
N SER A 68 10.82 15.01 -0.17
CA SER A 68 11.86 15.84 -0.81
C SER A 68 11.86 15.75 -2.34
N ASN A 69 11.18 14.77 -2.94
CA ASN A 69 11.19 14.52 -4.39
C ASN A 69 9.84 14.81 -5.06
N THR A 70 8.94 15.54 -4.40
CA THR A 70 7.64 15.93 -4.96
C THR A 70 7.24 17.33 -4.50
N GLU A 71 6.58 18.06 -5.39
CA GLU A 71 5.90 19.31 -5.07
C GLU A 71 4.39 19.08 -4.80
N ALA A 72 3.92 17.83 -4.92
CA ALA A 72 2.52 17.50 -4.70
C ALA A 72 2.12 17.62 -3.23
N ASN A 73 0.83 17.92 -3.00
CA ASN A 73 0.26 17.98 -1.66
C ASN A 73 0.09 16.56 -1.07
N VAL A 74 1.12 16.05 -0.37
CA VAL A 74 1.12 14.71 0.22
C VAL A 74 0.63 14.71 1.68
N LEU A 75 -0.26 13.79 2.00
CA LEU A 75 -0.61 13.42 3.37
C LEU A 75 -0.11 12.01 3.71
N PHE A 76 0.74 11.95 4.73
CA PHE A 76 1.24 10.68 5.24
C PHE A 76 0.29 10.08 6.29
N TYR A 77 -0.19 8.87 6.04
CA TYR A 77 -0.82 7.99 7.03
C TYR A 77 0.22 7.05 7.61
N ILE A 78 0.70 7.37 8.80
CA ILE A 78 1.75 6.61 9.48
C ILE A 78 1.11 5.60 10.42
N VAL A 79 1.14 4.33 10.02
CA VAL A 79 0.46 3.26 10.74
C VAL A 79 1.43 2.59 11.71
N GLY A 80 1.08 2.54 13.00
CA GLY A 80 1.92 1.97 14.04
C GLY A 80 1.13 1.21 15.09
N LEU A 81 1.83 0.52 15.97
CA LEU A 81 1.24 -0.05 17.18
C LEU A 81 1.15 1.03 18.25
N LYS A 82 0.24 0.86 19.22
CA LYS A 82 0.09 1.80 20.36
C LYS A 82 1.42 2.18 21.03
N THR A 83 2.35 1.22 21.11
CA THR A 83 3.67 1.41 21.72
C THR A 83 4.67 2.16 20.85
N THR A 84 4.52 2.14 19.52
CA THR A 84 5.46 2.78 18.58
C THR A 84 5.05 4.21 18.21
N ILE A 85 3.76 4.49 18.25
CA ILE A 85 3.16 5.78 17.86
C ILE A 85 3.82 7.00 18.54
N PRO A 86 4.06 7.03 19.86
CA PRO A 86 4.67 8.19 20.50
C PRO A 86 6.09 8.48 20.01
N HIS A 87 6.86 7.44 19.71
CA HIS A 87 8.24 7.57 19.25
C HIS A 87 8.29 8.12 17.83
N ILE A 88 7.56 7.52 16.88
CA ILE A 88 7.58 7.99 15.48
C ILE A 88 7.03 9.43 15.35
N ARG A 89 5.98 9.76 16.11
CA ARG A 89 5.45 11.13 16.17
C ARG A 89 6.53 12.12 16.61
N ARG A 90 7.20 11.83 17.74
CA ARG A 90 8.27 12.68 18.26
C ARG A 90 9.43 12.79 17.29
N TRP A 91 9.77 11.71 16.58
CA TRP A 91 10.85 11.72 15.59
C TRP A 91 10.55 12.71 14.45
N ILE A 92 9.35 12.67 13.89
CA ILE A 92 8.92 13.58 12.82
C ILE A 92 8.89 15.03 13.32
N GLU A 93 8.19 15.29 14.42
CA GLU A 93 8.01 16.63 15.00
C GLU A 93 9.33 17.30 15.42
N ASN A 94 10.38 16.53 15.71
CA ASN A 94 11.70 17.05 16.12
C ASN A 94 12.78 16.86 15.04
N SER A 95 12.39 16.77 13.77
CA SER A 95 13.32 16.64 12.65
C SER A 95 13.02 17.65 11.53
N LYS A 96 13.76 17.55 10.41
CA LYS A 96 13.46 18.30 9.19
C LYS A 96 12.06 17.98 8.61
N LEU A 97 11.39 16.93 9.08
CA LEU A 97 10.05 16.54 8.66
C LEU A 97 8.92 17.20 9.48
N LYS A 98 9.23 18.15 10.37
CA LYS A 98 8.22 18.80 11.24
C LYS A 98 7.08 19.49 10.47
N GLU A 99 7.29 19.80 9.19
CA GLU A 99 6.35 20.56 8.34
C GLU A 99 5.49 19.67 7.43
N ILE A 100 5.73 18.34 7.41
CA ILE A 100 4.92 17.44 6.60
C ILE A 100 3.48 17.35 7.12
N LYS A 101 2.51 17.13 6.23
CA LYS A 101 1.15 16.76 6.62
C LYS A 101 1.13 15.28 6.96
N PHE A 102 0.81 14.92 8.20
CA PHE A 102 0.70 13.50 8.59
C PHE A 102 -0.41 13.24 9.61
N LYS A 103 -0.93 12.02 9.57
CA LYS A 103 -1.84 11.43 10.56
C LYS A 103 -1.23 10.12 11.05
N VAL A 104 -1.21 9.95 12.36
CA VAL A 104 -0.79 8.68 12.95
C VAL A 104 -2.01 7.81 13.18
N VAL A 105 -1.96 6.56 12.73
CA VAL A 105 -3.06 5.59 12.83
C VAL A 105 -2.62 4.40 13.66
N GLU A 106 -3.38 4.07 14.69
CA GLU A 106 -3.15 2.87 15.49
C GLU A 106 -3.68 1.62 14.77
N PHE A 107 -2.81 0.64 14.56
CA PHE A 107 -3.21 -0.70 14.14
C PHE A 107 -3.39 -1.60 15.36
N ASN A 108 -4.61 -2.11 15.55
CA ASN A 108 -4.91 -3.07 16.62
C ASN A 108 -4.62 -4.50 16.15
N PRO A 109 -3.56 -5.17 16.65
CA PRO A 109 -3.17 -6.51 16.20
C PRO A 109 -4.21 -7.59 16.56
N MET A 110 -5.17 -7.31 17.44
CA MET A 110 -6.23 -8.26 17.80
C MET A 110 -7.09 -8.67 16.60
N VAL A 111 -7.16 -7.85 15.54
CA VAL A 111 -7.85 -8.22 14.30
C VAL A 111 -7.25 -9.46 13.64
N LEU A 112 -5.99 -9.80 13.95
CA LEU A 112 -5.27 -10.94 13.40
C LEU A 112 -5.43 -12.23 14.23
N LYS A 113 -6.08 -12.16 15.40
CA LYS A 113 -6.25 -13.31 16.29
C LYS A 113 -6.96 -14.46 15.58
N GLY A 114 -6.31 -15.63 15.56
CA GLY A 114 -6.83 -16.83 14.90
C GLY A 114 -6.76 -16.80 13.37
N LYS A 115 -6.11 -15.80 12.77
CA LYS A 115 -5.97 -15.66 11.30
C LYS A 115 -4.52 -15.89 10.84
N ILE A 116 -3.58 -16.01 11.76
CA ILE A 116 -2.17 -16.18 11.44
C ILE A 116 -1.68 -17.49 12.06
N ARG A 117 -1.02 -18.29 11.21
CA ARG A 117 -0.29 -19.48 11.64
C ARG A 117 0.94 -19.08 12.45
N GLN A 118 1.09 -19.65 13.64
CA GLN A 118 2.23 -19.39 14.52
C GLN A 118 3.47 -20.23 14.16
N ASP A 119 3.29 -21.33 13.42
CA ASP A 119 4.34 -22.26 13.00
C ASP A 119 4.99 -21.89 11.65
N ALA A 120 4.91 -20.61 11.24
CA ALA A 120 5.50 -20.16 9.99
C ALA A 120 7.03 -20.31 10.01
N SER A 121 7.61 -20.79 8.91
CA SER A 121 9.07 -20.97 8.75
C SER A 121 9.87 -19.67 8.89
N ARG A 122 9.19 -18.51 8.77
CA ARG A 122 9.76 -17.16 8.82
C ARG A 122 9.03 -16.28 9.84
N PRO A 123 9.34 -16.40 11.15
CA PRO A 123 8.65 -15.66 12.21
C PRO A 123 8.70 -14.13 12.05
N GLU A 124 9.74 -13.60 11.40
CA GLU A 124 9.88 -12.17 11.11
C GLU A 124 8.79 -11.64 10.17
N LEU A 125 8.15 -12.51 9.37
CA LEU A 125 7.04 -12.14 8.51
C LEU A 125 5.70 -12.05 9.26
N LEU A 126 5.65 -12.50 10.52
CA LEU A 126 4.45 -12.45 11.36
C LEU A 126 4.27 -11.09 12.07
N GLN A 127 5.14 -10.12 11.80
CA GLN A 127 5.00 -8.76 12.33
C GLN A 127 3.60 -8.21 11.97
N PRO A 128 2.80 -7.75 12.96
CA PRO A 128 1.42 -7.36 12.71
C PRO A 128 1.24 -6.30 11.62
N LEU A 129 2.20 -5.37 11.51
CA LEU A 129 2.13 -4.29 10.52
C LEU A 129 2.26 -4.77 9.07
N ASN A 130 2.78 -5.98 8.82
CA ASN A 130 2.76 -6.57 7.48
C ASN A 130 1.32 -6.82 6.96
N PHE A 131 0.33 -6.86 7.84
CA PHE A 131 -1.06 -7.09 7.48
C PHE A 131 -1.86 -5.79 7.32
N VAL A 132 -1.27 -4.62 7.60
CA VAL A 132 -1.94 -3.30 7.44
C VAL A 132 -2.49 -3.13 6.02
N ARG A 133 -1.75 -3.59 5.01
CA ARG A 133 -2.17 -3.56 3.60
C ARG A 133 -3.50 -4.29 3.31
N PHE A 134 -3.97 -5.17 4.19
CA PHE A 134 -5.27 -5.84 4.02
C PHE A 134 -6.43 -4.97 4.52
N TYR A 135 -6.13 -4.04 5.41
CA TYR A 135 -7.08 -3.26 6.17
C TYR A 135 -7.12 -1.78 5.76
N LEU A 136 -6.49 -1.42 4.64
CA LEU A 136 -6.43 -0.03 4.16
C LEU A 136 -7.80 0.68 4.23
N PRO A 137 -8.93 0.10 3.75
CA PRO A 137 -10.20 0.84 3.77
C PRO A 137 -10.87 0.92 5.12
N LEU A 138 -10.44 0.10 6.09
CA LEU A 138 -10.92 0.19 7.47
C LEU A 138 -10.15 1.25 8.24
N LEU A 139 -8.85 1.38 7.96
CA LEU A 139 -7.94 2.33 8.59
C LEU A 139 -8.06 3.74 8.02
N ILE A 140 -8.33 3.85 6.70
CA ILE A 140 -8.34 5.11 5.96
C ILE A 140 -9.63 5.18 5.16
N GLN A 141 -10.57 5.99 5.65
CA GLN A 141 -11.93 6.04 5.11
C GLN A 141 -12.22 7.26 4.24
N LYS A 142 -11.37 8.30 4.34
CA LYS A 142 -11.60 9.62 3.73
C LYS A 142 -11.23 9.70 2.24
N HIS A 143 -10.43 8.77 1.75
CA HIS A 143 -9.87 8.83 0.39
C HIS A 143 -10.42 7.69 -0.47
N GLU A 144 -10.68 8.00 -1.74
CA GLU A 144 -11.12 7.01 -2.73
C GLU A 144 -9.96 6.21 -3.32
N LYS A 145 -8.76 6.79 -3.35
CA LYS A 145 -7.53 6.17 -3.83
C LYS A 145 -6.40 6.45 -2.84
N VAL A 146 -5.54 5.47 -2.58
CA VAL A 146 -4.35 5.63 -1.72
C VAL A 146 -3.14 4.93 -2.30
N ILE A 147 -1.95 5.41 -1.95
CA ILE A 147 -0.70 4.69 -2.16
C ILE A 147 -0.32 4.01 -0.85
N TYR A 148 -0.02 2.71 -0.87
CA TYR A 148 0.66 2.02 0.22
C TYR A 148 2.09 1.69 -0.20
N LEU A 149 3.05 1.99 0.67
CA LEU A 149 4.48 1.69 0.49
C LEU A 149 5.01 0.94 1.72
N ASP A 150 5.80 -0.10 1.47
CA ASP A 150 6.62 -0.72 2.52
C ASP A 150 7.69 0.27 3.03
N ASP A 151 8.20 0.06 4.24
CA ASP A 151 9.11 1.01 4.90
C ASP A 151 10.57 0.92 4.43
N ASP A 152 10.93 -0.15 3.71
CA ASP A 152 12.28 -0.44 3.19
C ASP A 152 12.50 0.04 1.75
N ILE A 153 11.93 1.21 1.44
CA ILE A 153 11.97 1.83 0.12
C ILE A 153 12.62 3.21 0.16
N ILE A 154 13.10 3.65 -1.01
CA ILE A 154 13.45 5.05 -1.30
C ILE A 154 12.72 5.45 -2.58
N VAL A 155 12.00 6.57 -2.53
CA VAL A 155 11.36 7.17 -3.70
C VAL A 155 12.26 8.26 -4.26
N GLN A 156 12.63 8.13 -5.53
CA GLN A 156 13.43 9.10 -6.28
C GLN A 156 12.57 9.88 -7.29
N GLY A 157 11.43 9.34 -7.69
CA GLY A 157 10.48 9.99 -8.60
C GLY A 157 9.44 10.85 -7.91
N ASP A 158 8.71 11.65 -8.69
CA ASP A 158 7.55 12.40 -8.20
C ASP A 158 6.39 11.44 -7.92
N ILE A 159 5.97 11.35 -6.65
CA ILE A 159 4.93 10.43 -6.18
C ILE A 159 3.57 10.66 -6.85
N GLN A 160 3.34 11.85 -7.41
CA GLN A 160 2.16 12.14 -8.24
C GLN A 160 2.06 11.18 -9.42
N GLU A 161 3.18 10.88 -10.10
CA GLU A 161 3.18 9.94 -11.23
C GLU A 161 2.68 8.55 -10.81
N LEU A 162 3.08 8.10 -9.61
CA LEU A 162 2.62 6.82 -9.06
C LEU A 162 1.12 6.89 -8.72
N TYR A 163 0.67 7.97 -8.09
CA TYR A 163 -0.74 8.16 -7.74
C TYR A 163 -1.63 8.13 -8.98
N ASP A 164 -1.16 8.70 -10.10
CA ASP A 164 -1.88 8.79 -11.37
C ASP A 164 -1.95 7.48 -12.16
N THR A 165 -1.39 6.39 -11.62
CA THR A 165 -1.55 5.04 -12.18
C THR A 165 -3.03 4.74 -12.43
N LYS A 166 -3.37 4.53 -13.70
CA LYS A 166 -4.75 4.26 -14.12
C LYS A 166 -5.15 2.84 -13.71
N LEU A 167 -6.27 2.74 -13.01
CA LEU A 167 -6.87 1.46 -12.63
C LEU A 167 -7.96 1.09 -13.64
N ALA A 168 -7.88 -0.10 -14.22
CA ALA A 168 -8.91 -0.58 -15.13
C ALA A 168 -10.25 -0.74 -14.39
N PRO A 169 -11.40 -0.66 -15.10
CA PRO A 169 -12.71 -0.85 -14.48
C PRO A 169 -12.79 -2.18 -13.70
N GLY A 170 -13.24 -2.11 -12.44
CA GLY A 170 -13.33 -3.27 -11.56
C GLY A 170 -11.99 -3.74 -10.96
N HIS A 171 -10.87 -3.06 -11.22
CA HIS A 171 -9.62 -3.33 -10.52
C HIS A 171 -9.52 -2.46 -9.27
N ALA A 172 -9.41 -3.11 -8.12
CA ALA A 172 -9.31 -2.41 -6.84
C ALA A 172 -7.87 -2.00 -6.46
N ALA A 173 -6.87 -2.46 -7.21
CA ALA A 173 -5.47 -2.12 -6.96
C ALA A 173 -4.62 -2.23 -8.23
N ALA A 174 -3.45 -1.59 -8.19
CA ALA A 174 -2.33 -1.87 -9.07
C ALA A 174 -1.12 -2.37 -8.28
N PHE A 175 -0.34 -3.23 -8.93
CA PHE A 175 0.91 -3.79 -8.41
C PHE A 175 1.97 -3.86 -9.52
N SER A 176 3.23 -4.03 -9.14
CA SER A 176 4.30 -4.36 -10.10
C SER A 176 4.57 -5.87 -10.08
N ASP A 177 4.70 -6.45 -11.27
CA ASP A 177 5.07 -7.85 -11.49
C ASP A 177 6.48 -8.12 -10.93
N ASP A 178 6.68 -9.27 -10.29
CA ASP A 178 7.91 -9.62 -9.53
C ASP A 178 8.76 -10.72 -10.22
N CYS A 179 8.36 -11.19 -11.39
CA CYS A 179 9.08 -12.25 -12.10
C CYS A 179 10.24 -11.76 -12.98
N ASP A 180 10.35 -10.45 -13.21
CA ASP A 180 11.47 -9.86 -13.95
C ASP A 180 12.70 -9.80 -13.03
N LEU A 181 13.68 -10.64 -13.35
CA LEU A 181 14.91 -10.76 -12.60
C LEU A 181 16.10 -10.24 -13.42
N PRO A 182 17.04 -9.49 -12.82
CA PRO A 182 18.24 -9.06 -13.52
C PRO A 182 19.01 -10.24 -14.09
N SER A 183 19.41 -10.15 -15.36
CA SER A 183 20.05 -11.21 -16.13
C SER A 183 21.46 -11.60 -15.65
N THR A 184 21.98 -10.98 -14.59
CA THR A 184 23.40 -11.03 -14.20
C THR A 184 23.76 -12.07 -13.13
N HIS A 185 22.81 -12.84 -12.58
CA HIS A 185 23.13 -13.83 -11.55
C HIS A 185 22.64 -15.25 -11.89
N GLU A 186 23.57 -16.19 -11.98
CA GLU A 186 23.28 -17.62 -12.15
C GLU A 186 22.49 -18.21 -10.97
N MET A 187 22.69 -17.68 -9.74
CA MET A 187 21.89 -18.02 -8.56
C MET A 187 20.41 -17.62 -8.67
N VAL A 188 20.09 -16.70 -9.59
CA VAL A 188 18.74 -16.13 -9.74
C VAL A 188 17.82 -17.03 -10.56
N ARG A 189 18.33 -18.08 -11.23
CA ARG A 189 17.47 -19.11 -11.85
C ARG A 189 16.67 -19.93 -10.83
N SER A 190 17.23 -20.17 -9.65
CA SER A 190 16.51 -20.80 -8.53
C SER A 190 15.49 -19.83 -7.89
N VAL A 191 15.74 -18.52 -7.99
CA VAL A 191 14.87 -17.42 -7.54
C VAL A 191 13.70 -17.19 -8.52
N GLY A 192 13.90 -17.39 -9.83
CA GLY A 192 12.86 -17.26 -10.85
C GLY A 192 11.64 -18.15 -10.60
N MET A 193 11.84 -19.35 -10.05
CA MET A 193 10.71 -20.19 -9.61
C MET A 193 10.04 -19.68 -8.32
N GLN A 194 10.75 -18.91 -7.49
CA GLN A 194 10.22 -18.35 -6.23
C GLN A 194 9.32 -17.13 -6.45
N ASN A 195 9.51 -16.38 -7.55
CA ASN A 195 8.68 -15.21 -7.89
C ASN A 195 7.50 -15.55 -8.82
N THR A 196 7.14 -16.84 -8.87
CA THR A 196 5.91 -17.33 -9.48
C THR A 196 4.98 -17.85 -8.39
N TYR A 197 3.72 -18.13 -8.71
CA TYR A 197 2.76 -18.65 -7.74
C TYR A 197 3.24 -19.95 -7.06
N MET A 198 4.10 -20.75 -7.72
CA MET A 198 4.77 -21.91 -7.12
C MET A 198 5.56 -21.57 -5.84
N GLY A 199 6.18 -20.39 -5.77
CA GLY A 199 6.96 -19.95 -4.61
C GLY A 199 6.10 -19.58 -3.40
N PHE A 200 4.82 -19.26 -3.60
CA PHE A 200 3.94 -18.72 -2.57
C PHE A 200 2.85 -19.69 -2.11
N LEU A 201 2.45 -20.64 -2.97
CA LEU A 201 1.33 -21.55 -2.73
C LEU A 201 1.77 -23.01 -2.75
N ASP A 202 1.20 -23.83 -1.87
CA ASP A 202 1.46 -25.27 -1.83
C ASP A 202 0.52 -26.02 -2.80
N TYR A 203 0.98 -26.24 -4.03
CA TYR A 203 0.25 -26.96 -5.08
C TYR A 203 -0.02 -28.45 -4.77
N ARG A 204 0.56 -29.00 -3.69
CA ARG A 204 0.19 -30.33 -3.19
C ARG A 204 -1.19 -30.32 -2.53
N LYS A 205 -1.71 -29.16 -2.15
CA LYS A 205 -3.03 -28.97 -1.53
C LYS A 205 -4.13 -28.88 -2.60
N GLN A 206 -5.19 -29.68 -2.45
CA GLN A 206 -6.33 -29.66 -3.39
C GLN A 206 -6.95 -28.26 -3.47
N ALA A 207 -7.10 -27.60 -2.32
CA ALA A 207 -7.56 -26.22 -2.19
C ALA A 207 -6.85 -25.20 -3.09
N ILE A 208 -5.54 -25.39 -3.33
CA ILE A 208 -4.74 -24.54 -4.22
C ILE A 208 -4.94 -24.94 -5.68
N ARG A 209 -4.99 -26.24 -5.99
CA ARG A 209 -5.26 -26.72 -7.36
C ARG A 209 -6.63 -26.30 -7.87
N ASP A 210 -7.64 -26.27 -7.00
CA ASP A 210 -9.01 -25.86 -7.33
C ASP A 210 -9.11 -24.38 -7.73
N LEU A 211 -8.09 -23.57 -7.44
CA LEU A 211 -8.02 -22.18 -7.93
C LEU A 211 -7.81 -22.09 -9.44
N GLY A 212 -7.29 -23.14 -10.08
CA GLY A 212 -7.00 -23.16 -11.52
C GLY A 212 -5.87 -22.21 -11.94
N ILE A 213 -5.05 -21.73 -11.00
CA ILE A 213 -3.94 -20.81 -11.28
C ILE A 213 -2.69 -21.62 -11.62
N SER A 214 -2.07 -21.36 -12.77
CA SER A 214 -0.82 -22.04 -13.13
C SER A 214 0.29 -21.76 -12.11
N PRO A 215 1.07 -22.76 -11.67
CA PRO A 215 2.21 -22.52 -10.80
C PRO A 215 3.28 -21.62 -11.43
N SER A 216 3.35 -21.57 -12.77
CA SER A 216 4.29 -20.71 -13.51
C SER A 216 3.81 -19.27 -13.67
N THR A 217 2.60 -18.93 -13.21
CA THR A 217 2.09 -17.56 -13.29
C THR A 217 3.00 -16.62 -12.52
N CYS A 218 3.35 -15.49 -13.12
CA CYS A 218 4.14 -14.43 -12.49
C CYS A 218 3.42 -13.90 -11.23
N SER A 219 4.14 -13.75 -10.12
CA SER A 219 3.60 -13.07 -8.93
C SER A 219 3.79 -11.55 -9.03
N PHE A 220 3.12 -10.80 -8.16
CA PHE A 220 3.40 -9.40 -7.92
C PHE A 220 3.89 -9.18 -6.48
N ASN A 221 4.59 -8.08 -6.26
CA ASN A 221 5.05 -7.69 -4.93
C ASN A 221 4.10 -6.66 -4.28
N PRO A 222 3.51 -6.92 -3.11
CA PRO A 222 2.55 -6.02 -2.48
C PRO A 222 3.18 -4.91 -1.62
N GLY A 223 4.49 -4.65 -1.79
CA GLY A 223 5.18 -3.56 -1.10
C GLY A 223 4.99 -2.18 -1.74
N VAL A 224 4.40 -2.13 -2.94
CA VAL A 224 3.96 -0.89 -3.59
C VAL A 224 2.56 -1.17 -4.14
N ILE A 225 1.57 -0.39 -3.69
CA ILE A 225 0.16 -0.57 -4.05
C ILE A 225 -0.45 0.79 -4.35
N VAL A 226 -1.11 0.91 -5.51
CA VAL A 226 -2.07 1.99 -5.77
C VAL A 226 -3.46 1.39 -5.60
N ALA A 227 -4.15 1.69 -4.51
CA ALA A 227 -5.40 1.04 -4.15
C ALA A 227 -6.60 1.97 -4.36
N ASN A 228 -7.60 1.51 -5.12
CA ASN A 228 -8.93 2.11 -5.16
C ASN A 228 -9.75 1.60 -3.97
N MET A 229 -9.88 2.46 -2.97
CA MET A 229 -10.55 2.19 -1.71
C MET A 229 -12.05 1.96 -1.89
N THR A 230 -12.67 2.65 -2.86
CA THR A 230 -14.09 2.51 -3.17
C THR A 230 -14.37 1.13 -3.75
N GLU A 231 -13.61 0.73 -4.77
CA GLU A 231 -13.74 -0.59 -5.40
C GLU A 231 -13.35 -1.73 -4.43
N TRP A 232 -12.31 -1.52 -3.61
CA TRP A 232 -11.89 -2.47 -2.59
C TRP A 232 -13.01 -2.74 -1.56
N LYS A 233 -13.70 -1.68 -1.11
CA LYS A 233 -14.88 -1.78 -0.24
C LYS A 233 -16.04 -2.49 -0.94
N HIS A 234 -16.34 -2.09 -2.19
CA HIS A 234 -17.42 -2.67 -2.99
C HIS A 234 -17.28 -4.19 -3.14
N GLN A 235 -16.08 -4.65 -3.52
CA GLN A 235 -15.77 -6.07 -3.69
C GLN A 235 -15.49 -6.82 -2.37
N ARG A 236 -15.53 -6.13 -1.23
CA ARG A 236 -15.26 -6.72 0.11
C ARG A 236 -13.91 -7.45 0.18
N ILE A 237 -12.88 -6.91 -0.48
CA ILE A 237 -11.56 -7.58 -0.62
C ILE A 237 -10.94 -7.92 0.74
N THR A 238 -11.02 -7.04 1.73
CA THR A 238 -10.53 -7.32 3.09
C THR A 238 -11.12 -8.61 3.67
N LYS A 239 -12.41 -8.87 3.47
CA LYS A 239 -13.05 -10.12 3.94
C LYS A 239 -12.55 -11.35 3.17
N GLN A 240 -12.27 -11.19 1.88
CA GLN A 240 -11.71 -12.27 1.06
C GLN A 240 -10.28 -12.62 1.53
N LEU A 241 -9.46 -11.61 1.80
CA LEU A 241 -8.11 -11.78 2.36
C LEU A 241 -8.15 -12.51 3.71
N GLU A 242 -9.02 -12.06 4.62
CA GLU A 242 -9.20 -12.71 5.93
C GLU A 242 -9.66 -14.17 5.82
N LYS A 243 -10.54 -14.48 4.86
CA LYS A 243 -10.97 -15.86 4.59
C LYS A 243 -9.78 -16.75 4.21
N TRP A 244 -8.88 -16.26 3.36
CA TRP A 244 -7.69 -17.00 2.96
C TRP A 244 -6.67 -17.13 4.10
N MET A 245 -6.54 -16.11 4.94
CA MET A 245 -5.74 -16.18 6.16
C MET A 245 -6.23 -17.30 7.10
N GLN A 246 -7.54 -17.34 7.39
CA GLN A 246 -8.15 -18.38 8.24
C GLN A 246 -8.00 -19.78 7.62
N ARG A 247 -8.29 -19.90 6.32
CA ARG A 247 -8.14 -21.18 5.61
C ARG A 247 -6.71 -21.69 5.64
N ASN A 248 -5.72 -20.80 5.57
CA ASN A 248 -4.32 -21.19 5.73
C ASN A 248 -4.00 -21.70 7.15
N VAL A 249 -4.62 -21.13 8.19
CA VAL A 249 -4.50 -21.65 9.56
C VAL A 249 -4.96 -23.11 9.63
N GLU A 250 -6.07 -23.42 8.98
CA GLU A 250 -6.68 -24.75 9.00
C GLU A 250 -5.93 -25.77 8.11
N GLU A 251 -5.55 -25.37 6.90
CA GLU A 251 -5.14 -26.32 5.85
C GLU A 251 -3.64 -26.29 5.48
N ASN A 252 -2.89 -25.30 5.97
CA ASN A 252 -1.48 -25.04 5.61
C ASN A 252 -1.28 -24.92 4.09
N LEU A 253 -1.80 -23.86 3.51
CA LEU A 253 -1.93 -23.68 2.06
C LEU A 253 -0.75 -22.98 1.41
N TYR A 254 0.06 -22.26 2.18
CA TYR A 254 1.15 -21.45 1.65
C TYR A 254 2.47 -22.22 1.66
N SER A 255 3.30 -21.93 0.66
CA SER A 255 4.62 -22.53 0.53
C SER A 255 5.52 -22.04 1.67
N SER A 256 6.38 -22.94 2.18
CA SER A 256 7.38 -22.63 3.20
C SER A 256 8.73 -22.19 2.61
N THR A 257 8.82 -21.99 1.29
CA THR A 257 10.06 -21.60 0.60
C THR A 257 10.45 -20.14 0.87
N LEU A 258 11.67 -19.75 0.48
CA LEU A 258 12.25 -18.41 0.71
C LEU A 258 11.35 -17.26 0.24
N GLY A 259 10.62 -17.43 -0.87
CA GLY A 259 9.66 -16.46 -1.40
C GLY A 259 8.31 -16.41 -0.68
N GLY A 260 7.97 -17.40 0.15
CA GLY A 260 6.66 -17.58 0.79
C GLY A 260 6.32 -16.48 1.81
N GLY A 261 5.81 -15.35 1.33
CA GLY A 261 5.29 -14.28 2.18
C GLY A 261 3.91 -14.61 2.75
N VAL A 262 3.78 -14.70 4.08
CA VAL A 262 2.51 -14.97 4.77
C VAL A 262 1.40 -13.97 4.38
N ALA A 263 1.78 -12.70 4.19
CA ALA A 263 0.87 -11.65 3.74
C ALA A 263 0.73 -11.58 2.20
N THR A 264 1.71 -12.07 1.44
CA THR A 264 1.67 -12.01 -0.03
C THR A 264 0.71 -13.04 -0.60
N SER A 265 0.74 -14.29 -0.11
CA SER A 265 -0.08 -15.38 -0.66
C SER A 265 -1.58 -15.10 -0.70
N PRO A 266 -2.25 -14.56 0.35
CA PRO A 266 -3.66 -14.16 0.26
C PRO A 266 -3.92 -13.11 -0.81
N MET A 267 -3.01 -12.14 -0.97
CA MET A 267 -3.15 -11.08 -1.97
C MET A 267 -3.04 -11.63 -3.39
N LEU A 268 -2.06 -12.49 -3.65
CA LEU A 268 -1.93 -13.16 -4.94
C LEU A 268 -3.22 -13.89 -5.32
N ILE A 269 -3.81 -14.65 -4.39
CA ILE A 269 -5.06 -15.37 -4.66
C ILE A 269 -6.23 -14.42 -4.93
N VAL A 270 -6.41 -13.39 -4.10
CA VAL A 270 -7.58 -12.49 -4.20
C VAL A 270 -7.51 -11.57 -5.41
N PHE A 271 -6.31 -11.11 -5.77
CA PHE A 271 -6.10 -10.20 -6.89
C PHE A 271 -5.74 -10.89 -8.20
N HIS A 272 -5.57 -12.22 -8.24
CA HIS A 272 -5.22 -12.93 -9.48
C HIS A 272 -6.17 -12.54 -10.64
N GLY A 273 -5.58 -11.97 -11.70
CA GLY A 273 -6.31 -11.50 -12.90
C GLY A 273 -7.21 -10.28 -12.68
N LYS A 274 -7.10 -9.57 -11.55
CA LYS A 274 -7.99 -8.46 -11.14
C LYS A 274 -7.22 -7.25 -10.58
N TYR A 275 -6.06 -6.95 -11.15
CA TYR A 275 -5.25 -5.80 -10.79
C TYR A 275 -4.68 -5.14 -12.03
N SER A 276 -4.36 -3.85 -11.91
CA SER A 276 -3.67 -3.10 -12.97
C SER A 276 -2.16 -3.10 -12.74
N THR A 277 -1.38 -2.80 -13.76
CA THR A 277 0.09 -2.85 -13.64
C THR A 277 0.66 -1.49 -13.26
N ILE A 278 1.64 -1.48 -12.35
CA ILE A 278 2.50 -0.34 -12.06
C ILE A 278 3.73 -0.41 -12.96
N ASN A 279 4.16 0.74 -13.51
CA ASN A 279 5.39 0.82 -14.30
C ASN A 279 6.58 0.22 -13.50
N PRO A 280 7.36 -0.73 -14.06
CA PRO A 280 8.47 -1.36 -13.35
C PRO A 280 9.51 -0.40 -12.76
N MET A 281 9.71 0.79 -13.33
CA MET A 281 10.64 1.80 -12.77
C MET A 281 10.21 2.30 -11.39
N TRP A 282 8.91 2.18 -11.05
CA TRP A 282 8.34 2.47 -9.74
C TRP A 282 8.47 1.32 -8.75
N HIS A 283 9.22 0.26 -9.08
CA HIS A 283 9.47 -0.84 -8.15
C HIS A 283 10.75 -1.62 -8.52
N ILE A 284 11.92 -0.99 -8.39
CA ILE A 284 13.21 -1.70 -8.49
C ILE A 284 13.44 -2.50 -7.21
N ARG A 285 13.32 -3.82 -7.34
CA ARG A 285 13.33 -4.78 -6.24
C ARG A 285 14.65 -5.55 -6.13
N HIS A 286 14.69 -6.42 -5.14
CA HIS A 286 15.73 -7.40 -4.84
C HIS A 286 17.04 -6.82 -4.30
N LEU A 287 17.09 -5.52 -4.01
CA LEU A 287 18.25 -4.89 -3.38
C LEU A 287 18.56 -5.49 -1.99
N GLY A 288 17.56 -6.08 -1.32
CA GLY A 288 17.75 -6.73 -0.02
C GLY A 288 17.96 -8.25 -0.06
N TRP A 289 18.08 -8.87 -1.24
CA TRP A 289 18.13 -10.34 -1.36
C TRP A 289 19.52 -10.92 -1.16
N SER A 290 20.55 -10.21 -1.61
CA SER A 290 21.94 -10.60 -1.50
C SER A 290 22.78 -9.37 -1.19
N PRO A 291 23.85 -9.49 -0.38
CA PRO A 291 24.83 -8.42 -0.22
C PRO A 291 25.67 -8.20 -1.49
N ASP A 292 25.49 -9.06 -2.49
CA ASP A 292 26.12 -8.97 -3.81
C ASP A 292 25.11 -8.66 -4.93
N ALA A 293 23.88 -8.27 -4.59
CA ALA A 293 22.87 -7.90 -5.60
C ALA A 293 23.26 -6.56 -6.24
N HIS A 294 23.75 -6.57 -7.47
CA HIS A 294 24.19 -5.35 -8.15
C HIS A 294 23.33 -5.02 -9.37
N TYR A 295 22.73 -3.85 -9.33
CA TYR A 295 22.29 -3.14 -10.52
C TYR A 295 23.39 -2.14 -10.93
N SER A 296 23.45 -1.80 -12.22
CA SER A 296 24.32 -0.72 -12.67
C SER A 296 23.86 0.61 -12.06
N GLU A 297 24.80 1.45 -11.66
CA GLU A 297 24.51 2.78 -11.07
C GLU A 297 23.60 3.63 -11.96
N HIS A 298 23.86 3.66 -13.28
CA HIS A 298 23.00 4.35 -14.26
C HIS A 298 21.55 3.87 -14.22
N PHE A 299 21.32 2.56 -14.05
CA PHE A 299 19.96 2.02 -13.95
C PHE A 299 19.27 2.45 -12.65
N LEU A 300 20.02 2.51 -11.55
CA LEU A 300 19.50 2.98 -10.26
C LEU A 300 19.20 4.48 -10.26
N GLN A 301 19.95 5.29 -11.02
CA GLN A 301 19.66 6.72 -11.19
C GLN A 301 18.34 6.96 -11.95
N GLU A 302 18.02 6.12 -12.93
CA GLU A 302 16.76 6.20 -13.69
C GLU A 302 15.55 5.61 -12.94
N ALA A 303 15.80 4.82 -11.88
CA ALA A 303 14.75 4.23 -11.06
C ALA A 303 13.91 5.30 -10.35
N LYS A 304 12.59 5.10 -10.30
CA LYS A 304 11.68 5.98 -9.56
C LYS A 304 11.50 5.54 -8.11
N LEU A 305 11.65 4.25 -7.83
CA LEU A 305 11.57 3.68 -6.48
C LEU A 305 12.51 2.48 -6.34
N LEU A 306 13.30 2.50 -5.27
CA LEU A 306 14.24 1.44 -4.87
C LEU A 306 13.68 0.68 -3.67
N HIS A 307 13.76 -0.65 -3.68
CA HIS A 307 13.19 -1.50 -2.62
C HIS A 307 14.18 -2.57 -2.15
N TRP A 308 14.57 -2.51 -0.88
CA TRP A 308 15.39 -3.54 -0.22
C TRP A 308 14.53 -4.68 0.34
N ASN A 309 13.64 -5.23 -0.49
CA ASN A 309 12.69 -6.30 -0.14
C ASN A 309 13.36 -7.66 0.11
N GLY A 310 14.19 -7.77 1.14
CA GLY A 310 14.79 -9.03 1.54
C GLY A 310 15.41 -8.97 2.93
N ARG A 311 16.35 -9.86 3.21
CA ARG A 311 17.00 -9.98 4.51
C ARG A 311 18.02 -8.88 4.78
N TYR A 312 18.74 -8.45 3.74
CA TYR A 312 19.81 -7.47 3.86
C TYR A 312 19.19 -6.07 3.77
N LYS A 313 19.36 -5.29 4.83
CA LYS A 313 18.72 -3.97 4.97
C LYS A 313 19.77 -2.87 4.90
N PRO A 314 19.46 -1.71 4.29
CA PRO A 314 20.45 -0.66 4.08
C PRO A 314 20.91 0.03 5.37
N TRP A 315 20.16 -0.08 6.47
CA TRP A 315 20.57 0.39 7.80
C TRP A 315 21.37 -0.65 8.60
N ASP A 316 21.52 -1.87 8.07
CA ASP A 316 22.31 -2.95 8.66
C ASP A 316 23.56 -3.25 7.79
N TYR A 317 24.38 -4.20 8.22
CA TYR A 317 25.52 -4.71 7.45
C TYR A 317 25.52 -6.25 7.44
N PRO A 318 25.82 -6.90 6.29
CA PRO A 318 26.11 -6.31 4.98
C PRO A 318 24.86 -5.87 4.21
N SER A 319 24.99 -4.89 3.31
CA SER A 319 23.93 -4.47 2.38
C SER A 319 24.54 -3.76 1.17
N VAL A 320 23.84 -3.81 0.03
CA VAL A 320 24.22 -3.07 -1.19
C VAL A 320 23.61 -1.67 -1.20
N HIS A 321 24.27 -0.76 -1.92
CA HIS A 321 23.79 0.59 -2.22
C HIS A 321 23.33 1.38 -0.98
N THR A 322 24.04 1.21 0.15
CA THR A 322 23.66 1.86 1.42
C THR A 322 23.71 3.38 1.33
N ASP A 323 24.59 3.92 0.50
CA ASP A 323 24.73 5.34 0.18
C ASP A 323 23.41 5.95 -0.37
N LEU A 324 22.73 5.25 -1.27
CA LEU A 324 21.44 5.70 -1.84
C LEU A 324 20.36 5.83 -0.77
N TRP A 325 20.39 4.99 0.26
CA TRP A 325 19.43 5.04 1.38
C TRP A 325 19.85 6.05 2.45
N GLU A 326 21.13 6.11 2.79
CA GLU A 326 21.68 6.99 3.83
C GLU A 326 21.45 8.48 3.54
N ASN A 327 21.42 8.88 2.26
CA ASN A 327 21.07 10.24 1.84
C ASN A 327 19.71 10.72 2.40
N TRP A 328 18.81 9.79 2.71
CA TRP A 328 17.47 10.09 3.20
C TRP A 328 17.31 9.86 4.70
N PHE A 329 18.31 9.25 5.34
CA PHE A 329 18.27 8.92 6.76
C PHE A 329 18.26 10.20 7.62
N ILE A 330 17.41 10.19 8.63
CA ILE A 330 17.32 11.23 9.65
C ILE A 330 17.59 10.56 11.00
N PRO A 331 18.61 10.99 11.77
CA PRO A 331 18.95 10.38 13.05
C PRO A 331 17.76 10.31 14.02
N ASP A 332 17.67 9.22 14.77
CA ASP A 332 16.69 9.05 15.83
C ASP A 332 17.00 9.99 17.00
N PRO A 333 16.10 10.93 17.37
CA PRO A 333 16.35 11.85 18.49
C PRO A 333 16.45 11.13 19.84
N SER A 334 15.99 9.88 19.94
CA SER A 334 16.15 9.05 21.14
C SER A 334 17.41 8.16 21.11
N GLY A 335 18.09 8.08 19.96
CA GLY A 335 19.27 7.23 19.75
C GLY A 335 18.99 5.72 19.79
N LYS A 336 17.72 5.28 19.73
CA LYS A 336 17.34 3.86 19.77
C LYS A 336 17.60 3.16 18.44
N PHE A 337 17.30 3.82 17.32
CA PHE A 337 17.64 3.34 15.99
C PHE A 337 19.03 3.87 15.59
N LYS A 338 19.93 2.96 15.23
CA LYS A 338 21.29 3.27 14.80
C LYS A 338 21.63 2.47 13.56
N LEU A 339 22.44 3.05 12.69
CA LEU A 339 23.01 2.35 11.55
C LEU A 339 24.09 1.40 12.05
N ILE A 340 24.15 0.19 11.49
CA ILE A 340 25.20 -0.78 11.77
C ILE A 340 26.18 -0.77 10.58
N ARG A 341 27.45 -0.43 10.81
CA ARG A 341 28.50 -0.40 9.79
C ARG A 341 29.71 -1.21 10.25
N PRO A 342 30.58 -1.67 9.33
CA PRO A 342 31.78 -2.45 9.69
C PRO A 342 32.70 -1.74 10.69
N ASP A 343 32.76 -0.41 10.62
CA ASP A 343 33.69 0.43 11.37
C ASP A 343 33.00 1.32 12.44
N SER A 344 31.74 1.06 12.78
CA SER A 344 30.92 1.87 13.73
C SER A 344 31.02 1.46 15.19
#